data_AF-A0A851M114-F1
#
_entry.id   AF-A0A851M114-F1
#
_cell.length_a   1.000
_cell.length_b   1.000
_cell.length_c   1.000
_cell.angle_alpha   90.00
_cell.angle_beta   90.00
_cell.angle_gamma   90.00
#
_symmetry.space_group_name_H-M   'P 1'
#
loop_
_entity.id
_entity.type
_entity.pdbx_description
1 polymer ?
#
loop_
_entity_poly.entity_id
_entity_poly.type
_entity_poly.pdbx_seq_one_letter_code
_entity_poly.pdbx_strand_id
1 'polypeptide(L)' 'QLKTPVGRGRAFLRYCLVHRQLAESLQLCLLDPERLREWYYARSPFLNPQRRAEILGILYELDGVTFHLAL' A
#
# COMPACT_ATOMS: atom_id res chain seq x y z
N GLN A 1 19.37 -1.10 7.43
CA GLN A 1 19.03 -0.17 6.34
C GLN A 1 17.81 0.73 6.61
N LEU A 2 17.33 0.86 7.86
CA LEU A 2 16.10 1.59 8.22
C LEU A 2 16.32 3.06 8.63
N LYS A 3 17.44 3.65 8.22
CA LYS A 3 17.84 5.00 8.65
C LYS A 3 17.02 6.11 7.97
N THR A 4 16.44 5.84 6.80
CA THR A 4 15.67 6.83 6.03
C THR A 4 14.19 6.45 5.96
N PRO A 5 13.27 7.43 5.84
CA PRO A 5 11.84 7.15 5.63
C PRO A 5 11.60 6.23 4.43
N VAL A 6 12.32 6.43 3.33
CA VAL A 6 12.27 5.57 2.13
C VAL A 6 12.73 4.15 2.46
N GLY A 7 13.81 3.99 3.24
CA GLY A 7 14.28 2.68 3.68
C GLY A 7 13.24 1.94 4.52
N ARG A 8 12.56 2.66 5.43
CA ARG A 8 11.47 2.11 6.24
C ARG A 8 10.26 1.73 5.41
N GLY A 9 9.86 2.59 4.46
CA GLY A 9 8.76 2.30 3.54
C GLY A 9 9.02 1.04 2.69
N ARG A 10 10.24 0.89 2.14
CA ARG A 10 10.61 -0.33 1.40
C ARG A 10 10.59 -1.57 2.28
N ALA A 11 11.09 -1.49 3.51
CA ALA A 11 11.04 -2.61 4.45
C ALA A 11 9.60 -2.98 4.81
N PHE A 12 8.74 -1.98 5.05
CA PHE A 12 7.32 -2.18 5.30
C PHE A 12 6.61 -2.89 4.14
N LEU A 13 6.83 -2.47 2.89
CA LEU A 13 6.25 -3.13 1.72
C LEU A 13 6.67 -4.60 1.61
N ARG A 14 7.95 -4.90 1.85
CA ARG A 14 8.45 -6.29 1.87
C ARG A 14 7.78 -7.11 2.96
N TYR A 15 7.68 -6.54 4.17
CA TYR A 15 6.97 -7.16 5.28
C TYR A 15 5.54 -7.51 4.88
N CYS A 16 4.78 -6.53 4.37
CA CYS A 16 3.40 -6.76 3.93
C CYS A 16 3.29 -7.86 2.85
N LEU A 17 4.23 -7.93 1.90
CA LEU A 17 4.25 -8.98 0.87
C LEU A 17 4.53 -10.37 1.45
N VAL A 18 5.52 -10.49 2.35
CA VAL A 18 5.83 -11.76 3.03
C VAL A 18 4.63 -12.25 3.85
N HIS A 19 3.89 -11.32 4.46
CA HIS A 19 2.76 -11.63 5.32
C HIS A 19 1.39 -11.64 4.60
N ARG A 20 1.32 -11.35 3.29
CA ARG A 20 0.07 -11.28 2.50
C ARG A 20 -0.93 -10.27 3.07
N GLN A 21 -0.42 -9.07 3.35
CA GLN A 21 -1.16 -7.98 3.98
C GLN A 21 -1.00 -6.66 3.22
N LEU A 22 -0.45 -6.67 1.99
CA LEU A 22 -0.16 -5.43 1.27
C LEU A 22 -1.44 -4.69 0.88
N ALA A 23 -2.43 -5.39 0.35
CA ALA A 23 -3.72 -4.82 -0.01
C ALA A 23 -4.46 -4.26 1.21
N GLU A 24 -4.58 -5.07 2.27
CA GLU A 24 -5.22 -4.68 3.52
C GLU A 24 -4.53 -3.47 4.16
N SER A 25 -3.20 -3.49 4.28
CA SER A 25 -2.42 -2.39 4.86
C SER A 25 -2.61 -1.10 4.07
N LEU A 26 -2.59 -1.16 2.73
CA LEU A 26 -2.84 0.02 1.90
C LEU A 26 -4.28 0.49 2.04
N GLN A 27 -5.27 -0.41 2.05
CA GLN A 27 -6.67 -0.06 2.22
C GLN A 27 -6.91 0.72 3.53
N LEU A 28 -6.28 0.30 4.63
CA LEU A 28 -6.34 1.02 5.91
C LEU A 28 -5.81 2.45 5.80
N CYS A 29 -4.72 2.67 5.05
CA CYS A 29 -4.19 4.02 4.81
C CYS A 29 -5.15 4.91 4.00
N LEU A 30 -6.07 4.32 3.23
CA LEU A 30 -6.97 5.02 2.32
C LEU A 30 -8.40 5.18 2.88
N LEU A 31 -8.64 4.75 4.13
CA LEU A 31 -9.96 4.77 4.77
C LEU A 31 -10.51 6.18 5.02
N ASP A 32 -9.63 7.15 5.27
CA ASP A 32 -10.00 8.53 5.58
C ASP A 32 -9.69 9.46 4.39
N PRO A 33 -10.70 9.86 3.60
CA PRO A 33 -10.51 10.72 2.43
C PRO A 33 -10.03 12.13 2.77
N GLU A 34 -10.36 12.67 3.94
CA GLU A 34 -9.94 14.02 4.34
C GLU A 34 -8.45 14.01 4.65
N ARG A 35 -8.00 13.04 5.45
CA ARG A 35 -6.57 12.84 5.70
C ARG A 35 -5.82 12.52 4.41
N LEU A 36 -6.41 11.74 3.51
CA LEU A 36 -5.78 11.38 2.24
C LEU A 36 -5.45 12.60 1.36
N ARG A 37 -6.30 13.64 1.39
CA ARG A 37 -6.08 14.89 0.64
C ARG A 37 -4.90 15.72 1.17
N GLU A 38 -4.50 15.53 2.42
CA GLU A 38 -3.30 16.18 2.97
C GLU A 38 -2.01 15.60 2.37
N TRP A 39 -2.04 14.32 1.98
CA TRP A 39 -0.87 13.58 1.48
C TRP A 39 -0.79 13.51 -0.04
N TYR A 40 -1.92 13.66 -0.74
CA TYR A 40 -2.02 13.46 -2.18
C TYR A 40 -2.65 14.64 -2.90
N TYR A 41 -2.04 15.06 -4.00
CA TYR A 41 -2.63 16.03 -4.92
C TYR A 41 -3.89 15.48 -5.59
N ALA A 42 -4.79 16.38 -6.02
CA ALA A 42 -6.12 16.07 -6.56
C ALA A 42 -6.14 15.07 -7.74
N ARG A 43 -5.03 14.90 -8.48
CA ARG A 43 -4.93 13.94 -9.60
C ARG A 43 -4.43 12.55 -9.19
N SER A 44 -4.18 12.32 -7.90
CA SER A 44 -3.74 11.02 -7.39
C SER A 44 -4.78 9.94 -7.67
N PRO A 45 -4.37 8.74 -8.13
CA PRO A 45 -5.30 7.63 -8.35
C PRO A 45 -5.97 7.18 -7.04
N PHE A 46 -5.35 7.43 -5.88
CA PHE A 46 -5.93 7.08 -4.58
C PHE A 46 -7.12 7.96 -4.18
N LEU A 47 -7.24 9.16 -4.75
CA LEU A 47 -8.40 10.04 -4.54
C LEU A 47 -9.54 9.75 -5.51
N ASN A 48 -9.31 8.95 -6.55
CA ASN A 48 -10.34 8.49 -7.47
C ASN A 48 -10.87 7.11 -7.01
N PRO A 49 -12.14 6.98 -6.61
CA PRO A 49 -12.66 5.72 -6.06
C PRO A 49 -12.50 4.51 -6.98
N GLN A 50 -12.71 4.68 -8.29
CA GLN A 50 -12.62 3.61 -9.28
C GLN A 50 -11.18 3.13 -9.44
N ARG A 51 -10.23 4.06 -9.65
CA ARG A 51 -8.80 3.72 -9.76
C ARG A 51 -8.25 3.14 -8.47
N ARG A 52 -8.69 3.65 -7.31
CA ARG A 52 -8.34 3.10 -6.00
C ARG A 52 -8.81 1.65 -5.87
N ALA A 53 -10.05 1.36 -6.23
CA ALA A 53 -10.59 0.00 -6.20
C ALA A 53 -9.83 -0.94 -7.15
N GLU A 54 -9.49 -0.47 -8.35
CA GLU A 54 -8.66 -1.23 -9.31
C GLU A 54 -7.28 -1.56 -8.74
N ILE A 55 -6.58 -0.56 -8.17
CA ILE A 55 -5.27 -0.78 -7.54
C ILE A 55 -5.37 -1.77 -6.39
N LEU A 56 -6.35 -1.60 -5.50
CA LEU A 56 -6.56 -2.53 -4.38
C LEU A 56 -6.88 -3.94 -4.87
N GLY A 57 -7.71 -4.08 -5.89
CA GLY A 57 -8.03 -5.38 -6.50
C GLY A 57 -6.78 -6.09 -7.01
N ILE A 58 -5.92 -5.40 -7.77
CA ILE A 58 -4.64 -5.94 -8.23
C ILE A 58 -3.75 -6.38 -7.07
N LEU A 59 -3.75 -5.63 -5.96
CA LEU A 59 -2.96 -5.97 -4.79
C LEU A 59 -3.53 -7.16 -4.01
N TYR A 60 -4.86 -7.33 -3.97
CA TYR A 60 -5.50 -8.48 -3.34
C TYR A 60 -5.17 -9.80 -4.05
N GLU A 61 -4.96 -9.78 -5.37
CA GLU A 61 -4.46 -10.96 -6.09
C GLU A 61 -3.08 -11.42 -5.59
N LEU A 62 -2.27 -10.52 -5.02
CA LEU A 62 -0.96 -10.86 -4.47
C LEU A 62 -1.06 -11.65 -3.15
N ASP A 63 -2.20 -11.63 -2.46
CA ASP A 63 -2.38 -12.40 -1.23
C ASP A 63 -2.38 -13.93 -1.50
N GLY A 64 -2.67 -14.33 -2.74
CA GLY A 64 -2.53 -15.71 -3.20
C GLY A 64 -1.07 -16.15 -3.44
N VAL A 65 -0.11 -15.22 -3.41
CA VAL A 65 1.30 -15.48 -3.72
C VAL A 65 2.13 -15.58 -2.43
N THR A 66 3.07 -16.53 -2.39
CA THR A 66 4.06 -16.61 -1.30
C THR A 66 5.34 -15.90 -1.71
N PHE A 67 5.75 -14.91 -0.92
CA PHE A 67 7.00 -14.18 -1.14
C PHE A 67 8.06 -14.58 -0.12
N HIS A 68 9.27 -14.87 -0.61
CA HIS A 68 10.45 -15.11 0.23
C HIS A 68 11.43 -13.93 0.09
N LEU A 69 11.30 -12.94 0.98
CA LEU A 69 12.07 -11.70 0.95
C LEU A 69 12.78 -11.51 2.31
N ALA A 70 14.06 -11.12 2.32
CA ALA A 70 14.77 -10.70 3.55
C ALA A 70 14.13 -9.48 4.26
N LEU A 71 13.81 -9.59 5.54
CA LEU A 71 13.19 -8.48 6.30
C LEU A 71 14.25 -7.63 7.02
#